data_AF-A0A6P0S3I2-F1
#
_entry.id   AF-A0A6P0S3I2-F1
#
_cell.length_a   1.000
_cell.length_b   1.000
_cell.length_c   1.000
_cell.angle_alpha   90.00
_cell.angle_beta   90.00
_cell.angle_gamma   90.00
#
_symmetry.space_group_name_H-M   'P 1'
#
loop_
_entity.id
_entity.type
_entity.pdbx_description
1 polymer ?
#
loop_
_entity_poly.entity_id
_entity_poly.type
_entity_poly.pdbx_seq_one_letter_code
_entity_poly.pdbx_strand_id
1 'polypeptide(L)' 'LKFGSYRLHKVALYVKAAQRPKEKSLIAGRWVIGDASCHFNANSELIRCAVNPEGPCDTCRFYEPSVMSI' A
#
# COMPACT_ATOMS: atom_id res chain seq x y z
N LEU A 1 -32.91 14.90 -11.37
CA LEU A 1 -31.97 13.81 -11.07
C LEU A 1 -30.73 14.39 -10.40
N LYS A 2 -30.50 14.11 -9.11
CA LYS A 2 -29.30 14.60 -8.40
C LYS A 2 -28.13 13.65 -8.70
N PHE A 3 -27.21 14.12 -9.54
CA PHE A 3 -25.81 13.71 -9.74
C PHE A 3 -25.45 12.21 -9.67
N GLY A 4 -25.26 11.60 -10.84
CA GLY A 4 -24.41 10.42 -11.15
C GLY A 4 -23.90 9.54 -10.00
N SER A 5 -24.80 8.89 -9.25
CA SER A 5 -24.43 7.96 -8.21
C SER A 5 -24.22 6.55 -8.78
N TYR A 6 -23.07 5.96 -8.48
CA TYR A 6 -22.76 4.56 -8.82
C TYR A 6 -23.04 3.68 -7.60
N ARG A 7 -23.64 2.50 -7.84
CA ARG A 7 -23.84 1.47 -6.83
C ARG A 7 -23.08 0.22 -7.23
N LEU A 8 -22.15 -0.23 -6.37
CA LEU A 8 -21.47 -1.49 -6.54
C LEU A 8 -22.49 -2.64 -6.44
N HIS A 9 -22.67 -3.40 -7.53
CA HIS A 9 -23.69 -4.45 -7.60
C HIS A 9 -23.15 -5.83 -7.17
N LYS A 10 -21.93 -6.19 -7.59
CA LYS A 10 -21.30 -7.47 -7.27
C LYS A 10 -19.77 -7.34 -7.30
N VAL A 11 -19.10 -8.12 -6.45
CA VAL A 11 -17.64 -8.33 -6.47
C VAL A 11 -17.38 -9.83 -6.53
N ALA A 12 -16.38 -10.25 -7.32
CA ALA A 12 -15.84 -11.60 -7.29
C ALA A 12 -14.34 -11.51 -6.95
N LEU A 13 -13.91 -12.27 -5.94
CA LEU A 13 -12.52 -12.31 -5.50
C LEU A 13 -11.87 -13.61 -5.97
N TYR A 14 -10.82 -13.49 -6.76
CA TYR A 14 -9.98 -14.62 -7.16
C TYR A 14 -8.65 -14.51 -6.44
N VAL A 15 -8.26 -15.56 -5.72
CA VAL A 15 -7.01 -15.58 -4.96
C VAL A 15 -6.02 -16.57 -5.58
N LYS A 16 -4.76 -16.16 -5.64
CA LYS A 16 -3.62 -17.00 -6.03
C LYS A 16 -2.55 -16.84 -4.96
N ALA A 17 -1.79 -17.90 -4.71
CA ALA A 17 -0.56 -17.77 -3.91
C ALA A 17 0.36 -16.73 -4.56
N ALA A 18 0.71 -15.70 -3.79
CA ALA A 18 1.63 -14.65 -4.19
C ALA A 18 2.91 -14.74 -3.38
N GLN A 19 4.03 -14.30 -3.95
CA GLN A 19 5.27 -14.16 -3.20
C GLN A 19 5.07 -13.12 -2.09
N ARG A 20 5.58 -13.43 -0.90
CA ARG A 20 5.52 -12.47 0.19
C ARG A 20 6.40 -11.27 -0.16
N PRO A 21 5.91 -10.04 0.03
CA PRO A 21 6.72 -8.84 -0.15
C PRO A 21 7.97 -8.92 0.73
N LYS A 22 9.13 -8.62 0.14
CA LYS A 22 10.42 -8.64 0.85
C LYS A 22 10.52 -7.53 1.88
N GLU A 23 9.97 -6.37 1.56
CA GLU A 23 9.98 -5.21 2.44
C GLU A 23 8.69 -5.13 3.24
N LYS A 24 8.85 -5.09 4.55
CA LYS A 24 7.78 -4.82 5.50
C LYS A 24 8.32 -3.98 6.63
N SER A 25 7.48 -3.10 7.15
CA SER A 25 7.75 -2.33 8.36
C SER A 25 6.71 -2.65 9.42
N LEU A 26 7.13 -2.65 10.68
CA LEU A 26 6.23 -2.84 11.83
C LEU A 26 5.81 -1.47 12.35
N ILE A 27 4.53 -1.12 12.20
CA ILE A 27 3.95 0.14 12.67
C ILE A 27 2.84 -0.18 13.66
N ALA A 28 2.91 0.35 14.87
CA ALA A 28 1.88 0.19 15.90
C ALA A 28 1.41 -1.28 16.10
N GLY A 29 2.35 -2.23 16.04
CA GLY A 29 2.06 -3.67 16.19
C GLY A 29 1.53 -4.37 14.94
N ARG A 30 1.47 -3.68 13.78
CA ARG A 30 1.00 -4.21 12.51
C ARG A 30 2.10 -4.22 11.46
N TRP A 31 2.23 -5.33 10.73
CA TRP A 31 3.12 -5.39 9.57
C TRP A 31 2.47 -4.73 8.36
N VAL A 32 3.13 -3.73 7.79
CA VAL A 32 2.72 -3.09 6.52
C VAL A 32 3.72 -3.45 5.42
N ILE A 33 3.28 -3.42 4.17
CA ILE A 33 4.16 -3.65 3.01
C ILE A 33 4.95 -2.37 2.72
N GLY A 34 6.25 -2.52 2.46
CA GLY A 34 7.14 -1.41 2.14
C GLY A 34 7.74 -0.73 3.36
N ASP A 35 8.47 0.35 3.07
CA ASP A 35 9.14 1.17 4.07
C ASP A 35 8.16 2.17 4.69
N ALA A 36 7.93 2.06 6.00
CA ALA A 36 7.09 2.95 6.80
C ALA A 36 7.58 4.39 6.84
N SER A 37 8.86 4.62 6.57
CA SER A 37 9.43 5.96 6.53
C SER A 37 9.18 6.67 5.20
N CYS A 38 8.48 6.04 4.25
CA CYS A 38 8.03 6.70 3.03
C CYS A 38 6.68 7.41 3.25
N HIS A 39 6.59 8.70 2.91
CA HIS A 39 5.37 9.51 2.94
C HIS A 39 4.22 8.90 2.11
N PHE A 40 4.54 8.19 1.02
CA PHE A 40 3.54 7.51 0.20
C PHE A 40 3.18 6.10 0.68
N ASN A 41 3.77 5.60 1.77
CA ASN A 41 3.41 4.28 2.29
C ASN A 41 1.91 4.24 2.61
N ALA A 42 1.23 3.19 2.12
CA ALA A 42 -0.22 3.06 2.29
C ALA A 42 -0.62 2.58 3.71
N ASN A 43 0.33 2.33 4.60
CA ASN A 43 0.17 1.72 5.91
C ASN A 43 -0.72 0.48 5.87
N SER A 44 -0.54 -0.33 4.82
CA SER A 44 -1.42 -1.44 4.45
C SER A 44 -0.67 -2.77 4.43
N GLU A 45 -1.36 -3.83 4.85
CA GLU A 45 -0.87 -5.21 4.76
C GLU A 45 -0.88 -5.77 3.33
N LEU A 46 -1.57 -5.10 2.39
CA LEU A 46 -1.84 -5.62 1.05
C LEU A 46 -1.29 -4.75 -0.07
N ILE A 47 -1.08 -3.45 0.19
CA ILE A 47 -0.64 -2.48 -0.82
C ILE A 47 0.56 -1.71 -0.26
N ARG A 48 1.60 -1.55 -1.07
CA ARG A 48 2.81 -0.78 -0.71
C ARG A 48 2.54 0.73 -0.72
N CYS A 49 2.19 1.25 -1.89
CA CYS A 49 1.79 2.64 -2.10
C CYS A 49 0.99 2.73 -3.42
N ALA A 50 0.28 3.84 -3.62
CA ALA A 50 -0.51 4.05 -4.83
C ALA A 50 0.36 4.33 -6.06
N VAL A 51 1.50 5.00 -5.87
CA VAL A 51 2.36 5.49 -6.97
C VAL A 51 3.37 4.46 -7.48
N ASN A 52 3.71 3.45 -6.67
CA ASN A 52 4.62 2.36 -7.03
C ASN A 52 4.21 1.04 -6.34
N PRO A 53 3.06 0.45 -6.71
CA PRO A 53 2.51 -0.72 -6.03
C PRO A 53 3.39 -1.97 -6.13
N GLU A 54 4.16 -2.11 -7.22
CA GLU A 54 4.97 -3.30 -7.53
C GLU A 54 6.43 -3.22 -7.05
N GLY A 55 6.91 -2.04 -6.64
CA GLY A 55 8.34 -1.82 -6.40
C GLY A 55 8.92 -2.61 -5.23
N PRO A 56 10.25 -2.50 -5.08
CA PRO A 56 10.88 -2.25 -3.78
C PRO A 56 11.02 -0.73 -3.53
N CYS A 57 11.08 -0.32 -2.27
CA CYS A 57 11.20 1.06 -1.80
C CYS A 57 12.64 1.61 -1.97
N ASP A 58 13.66 0.75 -1.90
CA ASP A 58 15.08 1.12 -1.97
C ASP A 58 15.51 1.77 -3.29
N THR A 59 14.88 1.38 -4.41
CA THR A 59 15.11 1.95 -5.76
C THR A 59 13.91 2.78 -6.24
N CYS A 60 13.00 3.17 -5.35
CA CYS A 60 11.78 3.87 -5.73
C CYS A 60 12.06 5.35 -6.05
N ARG A 61 11.86 5.77 -7.30
CA ARG A 61 12.00 7.18 -7.73
C ARG A 61 11.02 8.16 -7.06
N PHE A 62 9.96 7.62 -6.45
CA PHE A 62 8.93 8.39 -5.75
C PHE A 62 9.12 8.37 -4.24
N TYR A 63 10.19 7.78 -3.73
CA TYR A 63 10.42 7.72 -2.30
C TYR A 63 10.55 9.13 -1.72
N GLU A 64 9.76 9.43 -0.71
CA GLU A 64 9.81 10.68 0.04
C GLU A 64 9.87 10.34 1.53
N PRO A 65 10.88 10.79 2.29
CA PRO A 65 10.96 10.50 3.71
C PRO A 65 9.84 11.21 4.49
N SER A 66 9.16 10.49 5.37
CA SER A 66 8.15 11.02 6.29
C SER A 66 8.82 11.70 7.48
N VAL A 67 8.39 12.92 7.81
CA VAL A 67 8.93 13.74 8.92
C VAL A 67 8.56 13.26 10.33
N MET A 68 7.87 12.12 10.46
CA MET A 68 7.57 11.53 11.77
C MET A 68 8.64 10.51 12.12
N SER A 69 9.53 10.91 13.02
CA SER A 69 10.39 10.04 13.80
C SER A 69 9.53 8.98 14.49
N ILE A 70 9.94 7.71 14.34
CA ILE A 70 9.54 6.61 15.21
C ILE A 70 9.85 6.97 16.67
#